data_AF-A0A5Y3YLU6-F1
#
_entry.id   AF-A0A5Y3YLU6-F1
#
_cell.length_a   1.000
_cell.length_b   1.000
_cell.length_c   1.000
_cell.angle_alpha   90.00
_cell.angle_beta   90.00
_cell.angle_gamma   90.00
#
_symmetry.space_group_name_H-M   'P 1'
#
loop_
_entity.id
_entity.type
_entity.pdbx_description
1 polymer ?
#
loop_
_entity_poly.entity_id
_entity_poly.type
_entity_poly.pdbx_seq_one_letter_code
_entity_poly.pdbx_strand_id
1 'polypeptide(L)'
;MALGLPTITSRMGYEGIEANIGEEILIADNSDEYLKSLETLSENSVYQMIAKNARNFVAEKFNWSTRLSVLVKNIERLTGK
;
A
#
# COMPACT_ATOMS: atom_id res chain seq x y z
N MET A 1 4.49 0.99 -2.18
CA MET A 1 3.80 1.09 -0.88
C MET A 1 4.64 1.89 0.12
N ALA A 2 4.94 1.47 1.36
CA ALA A 2 5.58 2.39 2.34
C ALA A 2 7.00 2.85 1.97
N LEU A 3 7.81 1.96 1.38
CA LEU A 3 9.19 2.23 0.97
C LEU A 3 9.30 2.89 -0.42
N GLY A 4 8.18 3.21 -1.07
CA GLY A 4 8.21 3.78 -2.43
C GLY A 4 8.61 2.80 -3.52
N LEU A 5 8.40 1.50 -3.31
CA LEU A 5 8.57 0.46 -4.33
C LEU A 5 7.20 -0.07 -4.79
N PRO A 6 7.05 -0.49 -6.06
CA PRO A 6 5.90 -1.27 -6.49
C PRO A 6 5.80 -2.55 -5.67
N THR A 7 4.61 -3.11 -5.55
CA THR A 7 4.42 -4.36 -4.82
C THR A 7 3.44 -5.26 -5.56
N ILE A 8 3.83 -6.53 -5.66
CA ILE A 8 2.98 -7.62 -6.14
C ILE A 8 2.64 -8.45 -4.92
N THR A 9 1.35 -8.77 -4.73
CA THR A 9 0.89 -9.64 -3.64
C THR A 9 -0.11 -10.65 -4.17
N SER A 10 -0.32 -11.74 -3.44
CA SER A 10 -1.48 -12.60 -3.66
C SER A 10 -2.76 -11.88 -3.29
N ARG A 11 -3.89 -12.36 -3.83
CA ARG A 11 -5.23 -11.87 -3.46
C ARG A 11 -5.49 -11.99 -1.96
N MET A 12 -4.95 -13.03 -1.32
CA MET A 12 -4.99 -13.18 0.14
C MET A 12 -4.23 -12.06 0.87
N GLY A 13 -3.04 -11.68 0.38
CA GLY A 13 -2.27 -10.58 0.99
C GLY A 13 -2.84 -9.18 0.71
N TYR A 14 -3.69 -9.04 -0.30
CA TYR A 14 -4.38 -7.81 -0.64
C TYR A 14 -5.64 -7.54 0.21
N GLU A 15 -6.19 -8.57 0.85
CA GLU A 15 -7.43 -8.45 1.61
C GLU A 15 -7.34 -7.34 2.67
N GLY A 16 -8.26 -6.38 2.61
CA GLY A 16 -8.33 -5.25 3.54
C GLY A 16 -7.33 -4.10 3.27
N ILE A 17 -6.55 -4.15 2.19
CA ILE A 17 -5.62 -3.06 1.85
C ILE A 17 -6.32 -1.88 1.14
N GLU A 18 -7.48 -2.07 0.49
CA GLU A 18 -8.27 -1.01 -0.20
C GLU A 18 -7.48 -0.18 -1.24
N ALA A 19 -6.39 -0.72 -1.78
CA ALA A 19 -5.63 -0.15 -2.88
C ALA A 19 -6.26 -0.48 -4.24
N ASN A 20 -6.16 0.38 -5.25
CA ASN A 20 -6.64 0.06 -6.59
C ASN A 20 -5.62 -0.84 -7.31
N ILE A 21 -6.11 -1.97 -7.81
CA ILE A 21 -5.31 -2.95 -8.54
C ILE A 21 -4.88 -2.33 -9.88
N GLY A 22 -3.58 -2.35 -10.16
CA GLY A 22 -2.99 -1.75 -11.35
C GLY A 22 -2.50 -0.31 -11.16
N GLU A 23 -2.93 0.37 -10.10
CA GLU A 23 -2.51 1.75 -9.81
C GLU A 23 -1.54 1.83 -8.62
N GLU A 24 -1.91 1.29 -7.45
CA GLU A 24 -1.05 1.25 -6.27
C GLU A 24 -0.45 -0.13 -5.99
N ILE A 25 -1.07 -1.20 -6.50
CA ILE A 25 -0.67 -2.58 -6.20
C ILE A 25 -0.96 -3.50 -7.38
N LEU A 26 -0.15 -4.54 -7.56
CA LEU A 26 -0.41 -5.61 -8.52
C LEU A 26 -0.79 -6.89 -7.77
N ILE A 27 -1.70 -7.66 -8.36
CA ILE A 27 -2.18 -8.93 -7.80
C ILE A 27 -1.76 -10.08 -8.69
N ALA A 28 -1.21 -11.13 -8.07
CA ALA A 28 -0.87 -12.39 -8.74
C ALA A 28 -1.07 -13.58 -7.79
N ASP A 29 -1.82 -14.59 -8.23
CA ASP A 29 -2.14 -15.79 -7.46
C ASP A 29 -1.40 -17.05 -7.97
N ASN A 30 -0.72 -16.96 -9.12
CA ASN A 30 0.07 -18.05 -9.70
C ASN A 30 1.31 -17.52 -10.44
N SER A 31 2.24 -18.43 -10.77
CA SER A 31 3.53 -18.09 -11.38
C SER A 31 3.42 -17.27 -12.66
N ASP A 32 2.46 -17.58 -13.53
CA ASP A 32 2.28 -16.86 -14.81
C ASP A 32 1.83 -15.42 -14.58
N GLU A 33 0.95 -15.18 -13.60
CA GLU A 33 0.54 -13.83 -13.20
C GLU A 33 1.68 -13.02 -12.57
N TYR A 34 2.55 -13.68 -11.79
CA TYR A 34 3.76 -13.02 -11.25
C TYR A 34 4.70 -12.63 -12.38
N LEU A 35 4.96 -13.52 -13.35
CA LEU A 35 5.79 -13.22 -14.51
C LEU A 35 5.23 -12.03 -15.30
N LYS A 36 3.93 -12.04 -15.60
CA LYS A 36 3.27 -10.92 -16.28
C LYS A 36 3.39 -9.60 -15.51
N SER A 37 3.27 -9.65 -14.19
CA SER A 37 3.43 -8.47 -13.33
C SER A 37 4.87 -7.94 -13.35
N LEU A 38 5.86 -8.83 -13.38
CA LEU A 38 7.28 -8.46 -13.49
C LEU A 38 7.60 -7.86 -14.87
N GLU A 39 7.07 -8.44 -15.95
CA GLU A 39 7.19 -7.88 -17.30
C GLU A 39 6.57 -6.48 -17.36
N THR A 40 5.38 -6.30 -16.79
CA THR A 40 4.72 -4.98 -16.67
C THR A 40 5.61 -3.96 -15.94
N LEU A 41 6.30 -4.39 -14.88
CA LEU A 41 7.20 -3.54 -14.10
C LEU A 41 8.58 -3.32 -14.74
N SER A 42 8.92 -4.01 -15.82
CA SER A 42 10.14 -3.74 -16.59
C SER A 42 10.07 -2.42 -17.36
N GLU A 43 8.85 -1.94 -17.65
CA GLU A 43 8.60 -0.62 -18.20
C GLU A 43 8.80 0.46 -17.12
N ASN A 44 9.86 1.27 -17.25
CA ASN A 44 10.27 2.24 -16.24
C ASN A 44 9.14 3.25 -15.90
N SER A 45 8.39 3.71 -16.91
CA SER A 45 7.26 4.61 -16.69
C SER A 45 6.18 3.99 -15.79
N VAL A 46 5.83 2.73 -16.04
CA VAL A 46 4.86 1.97 -15.25
C VAL A 46 5.39 1.71 -13.84
N TYR A 47 6.66 1.32 -13.72
CA TYR A 47 7.33 1.14 -12.44
C TYR A 47 7.22 2.40 -11.57
N GLN A 48 7.62 3.56 -12.12
CA GLN A 48 7.63 4.82 -11.38
C GLN A 48 6.22 5.29 -11.02
N MET A 49 5.26 5.10 -11.92
CA MET A 49 3.85 5.41 -11.67
C MET A 49 3.32 4.62 -10.48
N ILE A 50 3.44 3.28 -10.51
CA ILE A 50 2.94 2.41 -9.44
C ILE A 50 3.69 2.69 -8.13
N ALA A 51 5.01 2.84 -8.17
CA ALA A 51 5.83 3.15 -7.01
C ALA A 51 5.35 4.42 -6.28
N LYS A 52 5.11 5.48 -7.05
CA LYS A 52 4.64 6.78 -6.55
C LYS A 52 3.22 6.68 -5.98
N ASN A 53 2.29 6.11 -6.73
CA ASN A 53 0.89 5.98 -6.29
C ASN A 53 0.81 5.16 -5.01
N ALA A 54 1.52 4.04 -4.96
CA ALA A 54 1.58 3.17 -3.80
C ALA A 54 2.17 3.86 -2.56
N ARG A 55 3.12 4.79 -2.72
CA ARG A 55 3.68 5.57 -1.61
C ARG A 55 2.69 6.59 -1.07
N ASN A 56 2.03 7.31 -1.97
CA ASN A 56 1.03 8.31 -1.64
C ASN A 56 -0.14 7.66 -0.90
N PHE A 57 -0.64 6.55 -1.42
CA PHE A 57 -1.69 5.75 -0.79
C PHE A 57 -1.39 5.40 0.66
N VAL A 58 -0.20 4.86 0.94
CA VAL A 58 0.22 4.53 2.30
C VAL A 58 0.33 5.78 3.18
N ALA A 59 0.88 6.87 2.65
CA ALA A 59 1.02 8.13 3.39
C ALA A 59 -0.35 8.75 3.74
N GLU A 60 -1.36 8.58 2.90
CA GLU A 60 -2.71 9.13 3.13
C GLU A 60 -3.55 8.23 4.04
N LYS A 61 -3.56 6.92 3.81
CA LYS A 61 -4.48 5.98 4.47
C LYS A 61 -3.91 5.35 5.74
N PHE A 62 -2.59 5.19 5.84
CA PHE A 62 -1.92 4.43 6.89
C PHE A 62 -0.99 5.29 7.77
N ASN A 63 -1.20 6.61 7.79
CA ASN A 63 -0.47 7.50 8.67
C ASN A 63 -0.86 7.29 10.15
N TRP A 64 0.14 7.04 11.00
CA TRP A 64 -0.02 6.87 12.44
C TRP A 64 -0.71 8.04 13.12
N SER A 65 -0.38 9.28 12.77
CA SER A 65 -0.97 10.46 13.42
C SER A 65 -2.48 10.49 13.26
N THR A 66 -2.99 10.13 12.08
CA THR A 66 -4.42 10.05 11.79
C THR A 66 -5.04 8.82 12.43
N ARG A 67 -4.46 7.63 12.21
CA ARG A 67 -5.04 6.35 12.63
C ARG A 67 -5.08 6.17 14.15
N LEU A 68 -4.10 6.71 14.87
CA LEU A 68 -4.03 6.64 16.32
C LEU A 68 -4.62 7.85 17.04
N SER A 69 -5.06 8.88 16.32
CA SER A 69 -5.53 10.14 16.93
C SER A 69 -6.59 9.91 18.03
N VAL A 70 -7.56 9.02 17.80
CA VAL A 70 -8.61 8.69 18.77
C VAL A 70 -8.04 7.97 19.99
N LEU A 71 -7.15 6.99 19.77
CA LEU A 71 -6.51 6.25 20.85
C LEU A 71 -5.67 7.19 21.73
N VAL A 72 -4.85 8.05 21.11
CA VAL A 72 -3.99 9.01 21.80
C VAL A 72 -4.84 9.97 22.64
N LYS A 73 -5.89 10.57 22.06
CA LYS A 73 -6.83 11.45 22.79
C LYS A 73 -7.48 10.77 23.99
N ASN A 74 -7.83 9.48 23.85
CA ASN A 74 -8.42 8.72 24.95
C ASN A 74 -7.41 8.44 26.07
N ILE A 75 -6.16 8.13 25.73
CA ILE A 75 -5.09 7.92 26.72
C ILE A 75 -4.78 9.24 27.45
N GLU A 76 -4.69 10.36 26.74
CA GLU A 76 -4.49 11.70 27.33
C GLU A 76 -5.60 12.02 28.34
N ARG A 77 -6.87 11.85 27.93
CA ARG A 77 -8.04 12.03 28.81
C ARG A 77 -8.00 11.15 30.08
N LEU A 78 -7.51 9.91 29.97
CA LEU A 78 -7.41 8.99 31.12
C LEU A 78 -6.22 9.30 32.04
N THR A 79 -5.16 9.88 31.49
CA THR A 79 -3.91 10.16 32.24
C THR A 79 -3.83 11.58 32.77
N GLY A 80 -4.80 12.44 32.45
CA GLY A 80 -4.87 13.82 32.96
C GLY A 80 -3.81 14.74 32.35
N LYS A 81 -3.27 14.37 31.18
CA LYS A 81 -2.53 15.28 30.29
C LYS A 81 -3.49 15.87 29.26
#